data_AF-A0A060CA26-F1
#
_entry.id   AF-A0A060CA26-F1
#
_cell.length_a   1.000
_cell.length_b   1.000
_cell.length_c   1.000
_cell.angle_alpha   90.00
_cell.angle_beta   90.00
_cell.angle_gamma   90.00
#
_symmetry.space_group_name_H-M   'P 1'
#
loop_
_entity.id
_entity.type
_entity.pdbx_description
1 polymer ?
#
loop_
_entity_poly.entity_id
_entity_poly.type
_entity_poly.pdbx_seq_one_letter_code
_entity_poly.pdbx_strand_id
1 'polypeptide(L)'
;TEWSVGLAAGISIRRPRSHVGNAASTQLQVDIYGEVIHCLDLARRGGVPVSAQEAEVTLRIIRHLETIWEREGSGLWEFRSECRHYTYSKVMAWSAFDCFVRHQRALGDAAVIAPSEIDRYQALCATIHAQ
;
A
#
# COMPACT_ATOMS: atom_id res chain seq x y z
N THR A 1 -5.76 20.25 1.74
CA THR A 1 -6.19 21.54 2.32
C THR A 1 -7.42 21.30 3.17
N GLU A 2 -7.39 21.67 4.45
CA GLU A 2 -8.49 21.43 5.40
C GLU A 2 -9.10 22.78 5.79
N TRP A 3 -10.42 22.86 5.82
CA TRP A 3 -11.13 24.08 6.20
C TRP A 3 -12.23 23.75 7.21
N SER A 4 -12.36 24.59 8.23
CA SER A 4 -13.43 24.48 9.23
C SER A 4 -14.65 25.26 8.76
N VAL A 5 -15.81 24.60 8.73
CA VAL A 5 -17.09 25.27 8.51
C VAL A 5 -17.80 25.42 9.85
N GLY A 6 -18.25 26.64 10.18
CA GLY A 6 -19.17 26.85 11.29
C GLY A 6 -20.59 26.48 10.86
N LEU A 7 -21.29 25.69 11.65
CA LEU A 7 -22.72 25.48 11.46
C LEU A 7 -23.50 26.77 11.76
N ALA A 8 -24.63 26.95 11.07
CA ALA A 8 -25.54 28.06 11.30
C ALA A 8 -26.02 28.09 12.77
N ALA A 9 -26.16 29.30 13.33
CA ALA A 9 -26.55 29.52 14.71
C ALA A 9 -27.93 28.89 15.00
N GLY A 10 -27.99 27.93 15.92
CA GLY A 10 -29.26 27.36 16.40
C GLY A 10 -29.27 25.84 16.65
N ILE A 11 -28.32 25.07 16.12
CA ILE A 11 -28.26 23.62 16.35
C ILE A 11 -27.42 23.32 17.60
N SER A 12 -28.08 22.94 18.70
CA SER A 12 -27.44 22.49 19.95
C SER A 12 -27.18 20.98 19.93
N ILE A 13 -26.29 20.55 19.04
CA ILE A 13 -25.59 19.27 19.17
C ILE A 13 -24.19 19.64 19.65
N ARG A 14 -23.68 19.02 20.73
CA ARG A 14 -22.31 19.20 21.24
C ARG A 14 -21.35 19.28 20.05
N ARG A 15 -20.83 20.48 19.77
CA ARG A 15 -20.26 20.90 18.47
C ARG A 15 -19.44 19.79 17.78
N PRO A 16 -19.94 19.10 16.74
CA PRO A 16 -19.04 18.39 15.85
C PRO A 16 -18.39 19.47 14.99
N ARG A 17 -17.11 19.73 15.22
CA ARG A 17 -16.31 20.55 14.31
C ARG A 17 -16.14 19.72 13.04
N SER A 18 -17.01 19.93 12.06
CA SER A 18 -16.93 19.27 10.77
C SER A 18 -15.77 19.89 9.99
N HIS A 19 -14.69 19.12 9.88
CA HIS A 19 -13.56 19.46 9.02
C HIS A 19 -13.85 18.87 7.64
N VAL A 20 -13.75 19.69 6.59
CA VAL A 20 -13.91 19.22 5.20
C VAL A 20 -12.52 18.85 4.68
N GLY A 21 -12.33 17.57 4.34
CA GLY A 21 -11.05 16.97 3.98
C GLY A 21 -10.34 16.31 5.17
N ASN A 22 -9.47 15.33 4.89
CA ASN A 22 -8.75 14.54 5.89
C ASN A 22 -7.23 14.81 5.95
N ALA A 23 -6.71 15.68 5.08
CA ALA A 23 -5.27 15.95 4.92
C ALA A 23 -4.41 14.70 4.62
N ALA A 24 -5.01 13.59 4.16
CA ALA A 24 -4.32 12.33 3.90
C ALA A 24 -3.29 12.42 2.76
N SER A 25 -3.41 13.41 1.87
CA SER A 25 -2.48 13.57 0.73
C SER A 25 -1.02 13.77 1.12
N THR A 26 -0.73 14.21 2.35
CA THR A 26 0.65 14.38 2.85
C THR A 26 1.10 13.25 3.77
N GLN A 27 0.24 12.26 4.02
CA GLN A 27 0.50 11.15 4.90
C GLN A 27 1.13 9.98 4.14
N LEU A 28 2.15 9.36 4.72
CA LEU A 28 2.71 8.12 4.20
C LEU A 28 1.81 6.96 4.63
N GLN A 29 1.10 6.36 3.67
CA GLN A 29 0.32 5.13 3.87
C GLN A 29 1.05 3.99 3.16
N VAL A 30 1.72 3.12 3.91
CA VAL A 30 2.50 2.01 3.33
C VAL A 30 1.58 0.91 2.77
N ASP A 31 0.38 0.78 3.35
CA ASP A 31 -0.65 -0.19 2.97
C ASP A 31 -1.16 0.00 1.54
N ILE A 32 -1.21 1.25 1.03
CA ILE A 32 -1.73 1.54 -0.32
C ILE A 32 -0.96 0.81 -1.42
N TYR A 33 0.34 0.58 -1.22
CA TYR A 33 1.17 -0.14 -2.18
C TYR A 33 0.74 -1.61 -2.27
N GLY A 34 0.37 -2.21 -1.14
CA GLY A 34 -0.24 -3.54 -1.10
C GLY A 34 -1.54 -3.58 -1.90
N GLU A 35 -2.44 -2.63 -1.66
CA GLU A 35 -3.74 -2.55 -2.33
C GLU A 35 -3.61 -2.40 -3.85
N VAL A 36 -2.69 -1.56 -4.32
CA VAL A 36 -2.42 -1.38 -5.75
C VAL A 36 -1.90 -2.68 -6.38
N ILE A 37 -0.96 -3.37 -5.73
CA ILE A 37 -0.43 -4.64 -6.24
C ILE A 37 -1.52 -5.71 -6.34
N HIS A 38 -2.40 -5.80 -5.34
CA HIS A 38 -3.54 -6.72 -5.35
C HIS A 38 -4.56 -6.36 -6.44
N CYS A 39 -4.81 -5.08 -6.67
CA CYS A 39 -5.68 -4.62 -7.74
C CYS A 39 -5.14 -5.03 -9.12
N LEU A 40 -3.84 -4.86 -9.35
CA LEU A 40 -3.17 -5.28 -10.58
C LEU A 40 -3.22 -6.81 -10.74
N ASP A 41 -2.94 -7.59 -9.70
CA ASP A 41 -3.06 -9.06 -9.75
C ASP A 41 -4.49 -9.50 -10.07
N LEU A 42 -5.49 -8.88 -9.44
CA LEU A 42 -6.89 -9.17 -9.69
C LEU A 42 -7.27 -8.88 -11.14
N ALA A 43 -6.82 -7.76 -11.70
CA ALA A 43 -7.05 -7.43 -13.11
C ALA A 43 -6.44 -8.48 -14.05
N ARG A 44 -5.19 -8.90 -13.80
CA ARG A 44 -4.52 -9.95 -14.57
C ARG A 44 -5.27 -11.27 -14.52
N ARG A 45 -5.68 -11.70 -13.33
CA ARG A 45 -6.49 -12.92 -13.13
C ARG A 45 -7.87 -12.82 -13.76
N GLY A 46 -8.40 -11.61 -13.88
CA GLY A 46 -9.63 -11.28 -14.61
C GLY A 46 -9.47 -11.25 -16.14
N GLY A 47 -8.27 -11.54 -16.67
CA GLY A 47 -8.00 -11.60 -18.11
C GLY A 47 -7.58 -10.26 -18.73
N VAL A 48 -7.31 -9.23 -17.93
CA VAL A 48 -6.72 -7.98 -18.43
C VAL A 48 -5.25 -8.26 -18.81
N PRO A 49 -4.85 -8.02 -20.07
CA PRO A 49 -3.48 -8.27 -20.49
C PRO A 49 -2.48 -7.37 -19.77
N VAL A 50 -1.33 -7.94 -19.37
CA VAL A 50 -0.21 -7.20 -18.82
C VAL A 50 0.47 -6.40 -19.93
N SER A 51 0.46 -5.07 -19.80
CA SER A 51 1.24 -4.20 -20.69
C SER A 51 2.67 -4.01 -20.15
N ALA A 52 3.61 -3.64 -21.01
CA ALA A 52 4.97 -3.33 -20.59
C ALA A 52 5.01 -2.17 -19.56
N GLN A 53 4.10 -1.20 -19.69
CA GLN A 53 3.99 -0.10 -18.74
C GLN A 53 3.47 -0.57 -17.37
N GLU A 54 2.51 -1.49 -17.35
CA GLU A 54 1.97 -2.04 -16.10
C GLU A 54 3.00 -2.91 -15.36
N ALA A 55 3.78 -3.71 -16.10
CA ALA A 55 4.92 -4.45 -15.55
C ALA A 55 5.98 -3.51 -14.94
N GLU A 56 6.34 -2.42 -15.64
CA GLU A 56 7.30 -1.43 -15.14
C GLU A 56 6.78 -0.71 -13.88
N VAL A 57 5.51 -0.29 -13.88
CA VAL A 57 4.89 0.35 -12.70
C VAL A 57 4.88 -0.60 -11.51
N THR A 58 4.51 -1.88 -11.73
CA THR A 58 4.53 -2.91 -10.69
C THR A 58 5.93 -3.05 -10.08
N LEU A 59 6.96 -3.14 -10.93
CA LEU A 59 8.34 -3.28 -10.48
C LEU A 59 8.82 -2.06 -9.70
N ARG A 60 8.49 -0.85 -10.16
CA ARG A 60 8.82 0.39 -9.44
C ARG A 60 8.13 0.49 -8.09
N ILE A 61 6.88 0.04 -8.00
CA ILE A 61 6.15 -0.04 -6.72
C ILE A 61 6.85 -1.01 -5.76
N ILE A 62 7.17 -2.22 -6.20
CA ILE A 62 7.83 -3.24 -5.35
C ILE A 62 9.19 -2.76 -4.87
N ARG A 63 10.01 -2.18 -5.75
CA ARG A 63 11.32 -1.62 -5.38
C ARG A 63 11.19 -0.44 -4.43
N HIS A 64 10.17 0.41 -4.59
CA HIS A 64 9.95 1.49 -3.65
C HIS A 64 9.47 0.99 -2.29
N LEU A 65 8.52 0.05 -2.28
CA LEU A 65 7.99 -0.56 -1.07
C LEU A 65 9.11 -1.19 -0.22
N GLU A 66 10.11 -1.80 -0.85
CA GLU A 66 11.30 -2.33 -0.18
C GLU A 66 12.04 -1.27 0.64
N THR A 67 12.04 0.00 0.21
CA THR A 67 12.77 1.06 0.92
C THR A 67 11.94 1.74 2.01
N ILE A 68 10.63 1.50 2.06
CA ILE A 68 9.72 2.24 2.95
C ILE A 68 8.90 1.37 3.91
N TRP A 69 8.90 0.05 3.78
CA TRP A 69 8.01 -0.82 4.58
C TRP A 69 8.30 -0.77 6.08
N GLU A 70 9.55 -0.46 6.47
CA GLU A 70 9.96 -0.25 7.87
C GLU A 70 9.66 1.18 8.37
N ARG A 71 9.09 2.07 7.56
CA ARG A 71 8.79 3.43 8.00
C ARG A 71 7.47 3.45 8.76
N GLU A 72 7.40 4.30 9.77
CA GLU A 72 6.13 4.61 10.43
C GLU A 72 5.20 5.32 9.45
N GLY A 73 3.97 4.82 9.37
CA GLY A 73 2.96 5.31 8.45
C GLY A 73 1.74 5.85 9.19
N SER A 74 0.80 6.39 8.41
CA SER A 74 -0.57 6.64 8.87
C SER A 74 -1.40 5.38 8.66
N GLY A 75 -2.21 5.01 9.64
CA GLY A 75 -3.06 3.83 9.52
C GLY A 75 -4.23 4.04 8.55
N LEU A 76 -4.84 2.95 8.12
CA LEU A 76 -6.00 2.91 7.21
C LEU A 76 -7.12 3.90 7.59
N TRP A 77 -7.39 4.04 8.88
CA TRP A 77 -8.47 4.87 9.41
C TRP A 77 -8.10 6.33 9.63
N GLU A 78 -6.93 6.77 9.14
CA GLU A 78 -6.47 8.16 9.21
C GLU A 78 -6.63 8.76 10.62
N PHE A 79 -6.40 7.93 11.64
CA PHE A 79 -6.35 8.43 13.00
C PHE A 79 -5.24 9.49 12.99
N ARG A 80 -5.62 10.76 13.19
CA ARG A 80 -4.73 11.93 13.25
C ARG A 80 -3.71 11.85 14.41
N SER A 81 -3.55 10.69 15.03
CA SER A 81 -2.47 10.32 15.93
C SER A 81 -1.14 10.22 15.20
N GLU A 82 -0.06 10.19 15.97
CA GLU A 82 1.32 10.04 15.50
C GLU A 82 1.48 8.89 14.49
N CYS A 83 2.41 9.06 13.55
CA CYS A 83 2.87 7.97 12.70
C CYS A 83 3.33 6.80 13.58
N ARG A 84 2.92 5.58 13.24
CA ARG A 84 3.27 4.37 14.00
C ARG A 84 3.48 3.20 13.04
N HIS A 85 4.08 2.13 13.55
CA HIS A 85 4.04 0.84 12.88
C HIS A 85 2.68 0.18 13.09
N TYR A 86 1.84 0.21 12.05
CA TYR A 86 0.57 -0.51 12.05
C TYR A 86 0.78 -1.93 11.54
N THR A 87 0.26 -2.92 12.27
CA THR A 87 0.26 -4.34 11.85
C THR A 87 -0.37 -4.51 10.47
N TYR A 88 -1.47 -3.78 10.20
CA TYR A 88 -2.12 -3.79 8.90
C TYR A 88 -1.17 -3.38 7.77
N SER A 89 -0.44 -2.26 7.92
CA SER A 89 0.50 -1.79 6.91
C SER A 89 1.64 -2.78 6.67
N LYS A 90 2.13 -3.47 7.72
CA LYS A 90 3.13 -4.55 7.56
C LYS A 90 2.56 -5.77 6.83
N VAL A 91 1.34 -6.19 7.16
CA VAL A 91 0.66 -7.30 6.46
C VAL A 91 0.44 -6.95 4.99
N MET A 92 0.03 -5.72 4.69
CA MET A 92 -0.15 -5.27 3.30
C MET A 92 1.17 -5.20 2.53
N ALA A 93 2.26 -4.76 3.17
CA ALA A 93 3.58 -4.78 2.57
C ALA A 93 4.04 -6.22 2.27
N TRP A 94 3.95 -7.11 3.27
CA TRP A 94 4.23 -8.54 3.13
C TRP A 94 3.43 -9.18 1.99
N SER A 95 2.12 -8.90 1.98
CA SER A 95 1.21 -9.49 1.00
C SER A 95 1.50 -8.99 -0.43
N ALA A 96 1.94 -7.74 -0.60
CA ALA A 96 2.40 -7.23 -1.89
C ALA A 96 3.61 -8.01 -2.42
N PHE A 97 4.62 -8.24 -1.58
CA PHE A 97 5.80 -9.02 -1.98
C PHE A 97 5.46 -10.47 -2.29
N ASP A 98 4.62 -11.12 -1.46
CA ASP A 98 4.19 -12.50 -1.70
C ASP A 98 3.41 -12.62 -3.03
N CYS A 99 2.47 -11.72 -3.27
CA CYS A 99 1.70 -11.66 -4.50
C CYS A 99 2.61 -11.48 -5.72
N PHE A 100 3.58 -10.57 -5.64
CA PHE A 100 4.54 -10.32 -6.72
C PHE A 100 5.45 -11.53 -6.97
N VAL A 101 6.00 -12.15 -5.92
CA VAL A 101 6.83 -13.36 -6.02
C VAL A 101 6.06 -14.50 -6.68
N ARG A 102 4.82 -14.74 -6.26
CA ARG A 102 3.95 -15.75 -6.87
C ARG A 102 3.72 -15.47 -8.36
N HIS A 103 3.48 -14.21 -8.72
CA HIS A 103 3.30 -13.82 -10.11
C HIS A 103 4.55 -14.08 -10.95
N GLN A 104 5.74 -13.66 -10.47
CA GLN A 104 7.00 -13.89 -11.17
C GLN A 104 7.32 -15.38 -11.34
N ARG A 105 7.06 -16.20 -10.32
CA ARG A 105 7.21 -17.66 -10.42
C ARG A 105 6.26 -18.28 -11.44
N ALA A 106 5.04 -17.78 -11.54
CA ALA A 106 4.06 -18.28 -12.51
C ALA A 106 4.44 -17.94 -13.96
N LEU A 107 5.20 -16.87 -14.19
CA LEU A 107 5.71 -16.50 -15.52
C LEU A 107 6.85 -17.41 -16.00
N GLY A 108 7.58 -18.08 -15.09
CA GLY A 108 8.73 -18.91 -15.44
C GLY A 108 9.80 -18.12 -16.20
N ASP A 109 10.18 -18.57 -17.39
CA ASP A 109 11.17 -17.91 -18.25
C ASP A 109 10.75 -16.51 -18.72
N ALA A 110 9.46 -16.17 -18.63
CA ALA A 110 8.93 -14.85 -18.94
C ALA A 110 8.95 -13.88 -17.75
N ALA A 111 9.54 -14.27 -16.60
CA ALA A 111 9.69 -13.39 -15.45
C ALA A 111 10.50 -12.13 -15.81
N VAL A 112 10.12 -10.99 -15.22
CA VAL A 112 10.74 -9.69 -15.52
C VAL A 112 11.89 -9.34 -14.57
N ILE A 113 12.15 -10.18 -13.57
CA ILE A 113 13.24 -10.05 -12.59
C ILE A 113 14.06 -11.34 -12.52
N ALA A 114 15.30 -11.22 -12.04
CA ALA A 114 16.17 -12.38 -11.91
C ALA A 114 15.66 -13.35 -10.81
N PRO A 115 15.95 -14.67 -10.91
CA PRO A 115 15.62 -15.62 -9.85
C PRO A 115 16.15 -15.22 -8.46
N SER A 116 17.35 -14.63 -8.41
CA SER A 116 17.93 -14.11 -7.15
C SER A 116 17.13 -12.95 -6.55
N GLU A 117 16.49 -12.11 -7.38
CA GLU A 117 15.57 -11.07 -6.89
C GLU A 117 14.27 -11.68 -6.35
N ILE A 118 13.75 -12.73 -6.98
CA ILE A 118 12.58 -13.48 -6.48
C ILE A 118 12.88 -14.06 -5.09
N ASP A 119 14.05 -14.69 -4.93
CA ASP A 119 14.48 -15.25 -3.65
C ASP A 119 14.68 -14.17 -2.57
N ARG A 120 15.23 -13.02 -2.95
CA ARG A 120 15.37 -11.87 -2.06
C ARG A 120 14.02 -11.36 -1.56
N TYR A 121 13.04 -11.18 -2.43
CA TYR A 121 11.69 -10.76 -2.01
C TYR A 121 10.98 -11.84 -1.17
N GLN A 122 11.21 -13.12 -1.45
CA GLN A 122 10.71 -14.21 -0.61
C GLN A 122 11.31 -14.17 0.80
N ALA A 123 12.61 -13.89 0.92
CA ALA A 123 13.28 -13.72 2.21
C ALA A 123 12.75 -12.47 2.94
N LEU A 124 12.49 -11.39 2.20
CA LEU A 124 11.87 -10.17 2.76
C LEU A 124 10.49 -10.47 3.36
N CYS A 125 9.67 -11.29 2.70
CA CYS A 125 8.40 -11.75 3.27
C CYS A 125 8.60 -12.46 4.61
N ALA A 126 9.62 -13.32 4.72
CA ALA A 126 9.92 -14.02 5.97
C ALA A 126 10.36 -13.04 7.08
N THR A 127 11.16 -12.03 6.74
CA THR A 127 11.55 -10.96 7.66
C THR A 127 10.34 -10.18 8.18
N ILE A 128 9.43 -9.75 7.30
CA ILE A 128 8.24 -8.99 7.70
C ILE A 128 7.34 -9.84 8.60
N HIS A 129 7.18 -11.13 8.28
CA HIS A 129 6.34 -12.05 9.05
C HIS A 129 6.90 -12.34 10.46
N ALA A 130 8.21 -12.20 10.67
CA ALA A 130 8.85 -12.42 11.97
C ALA A 130 8.74 -11.22 12.93
N GLN A 131 8.21 -10.08 12.48
CA GLN A 131 8.02 -8.85 13.28
C GLN A 131 6.61 -8.72 13.84
#